data_AF-A0A3D0UR22-F1
#
_entry.id   AF-A0A3D0UR22-F1
#
_cell.length_a   1.000
_cell.length_b   1.000
_cell.length_c   1.000
_cell.angle_alpha   90.00
_cell.angle_beta   90.00
_cell.angle_gamma   90.00
#
_symmetry.space_group_name_H-M   'P 1'
#
loop_
_entity.id
_entity.type
_entity.pdbx_description
1 polymer ?
#
loop_
_entity_poly.entity_id
_entity_poly.type
_entity_poly.pdbx_seq_one_letter_code
_entity_poly.pdbx_strand_id
1 'polypeptide(L)' 'MRKDCEFYICPICFATSEEAGEHHNHEMVFCKQLPIGHVQLKPIIDLEGDLKTRAPRWFLEAVWDEAGIDYPT' A
#
# COMPACT_ATOMS: atom_id res chain seq x y z
N MET A 1 -1.35 14.42 -18.84
CA MET A 1 -1.39 14.12 -17.39
C MET A 1 -2.53 13.16 -17.15
N ARG A 2 -2.25 11.90 -16.77
CA ARG A 2 -3.32 11.01 -16.30
C ARG A 2 -3.65 11.45 -14.88
N LYS A 3 -4.94 11.70 -14.63
CA LYS A 3 -5.49 12.05 -13.31
C LYS A 3 -5.03 11.02 -12.29
N ASP A 4 -4.78 11.48 -11.08
CA ASP A 4 -4.54 10.62 -9.92
C ASP A 4 -5.68 9.61 -9.82
N CYS A 5 -5.39 8.35 -10.12
CA CYS A 5 -6.35 7.25 -10.00
C CYS A 5 -6.20 6.68 -8.59
N GLU A 6 -7.27 6.72 -7.83
CA GLU A 6 -7.36 6.13 -6.50
C GLU A 6 -7.98 4.74 -6.63
N PHE A 7 -7.59 3.80 -5.77
CA PHE A 7 -8.20 2.47 -5.72
C PHE A 7 -8.17 1.94 -4.30
N TYR A 8 -8.99 0.93 -4.03
CA TYR A 8 -9.05 0.22 -2.77
C TYR A 8 -8.55 -1.20 -2.97
N ILE A 9 -7.83 -1.75 -1.99
CA ILE A 9 -7.30 -3.11 -2.04
C ILE A 9 -7.61 -3.87 -0.75
N CYS A 10 -8.02 -5.13 -0.88
CA CYS A 10 -8.08 -6.03 0.27
C CYS A 10 -6.67 -6.56 0.57
N PRO A 11 -6.15 -6.37 1.80
CA PRO A 11 -4.81 -6.84 2.16
C PRO A 11 -4.74 -8.35 2.38
N ILE A 12 -5.88 -9.06 2.41
CA ILE A 12 -5.94 -10.52 2.58
C ILE A 12 -5.81 -11.22 1.22
N CYS A 13 -6.62 -10.83 0.23
CA CYS A 13 -6.71 -11.53 -1.06
C CYS A 13 -6.21 -10.70 -2.26
N PHE A 14 -5.82 -9.44 -2.05
CA PHE A 14 -5.38 -8.49 -3.08
C PHE A 14 -6.44 -8.16 -4.14
N ALA A 15 -7.72 -8.39 -3.85
CA ALA A 15 -8.82 -7.89 -4.69
C ALA A 15 -8.82 -6.36 -4.69
N THR A 16 -9.00 -5.75 -5.86
CA THR A 16 -9.02 -4.31 -6.06
C THR A 16 -10.40 -3.79 -6.44
N SER A 17 -10.75 -2.59 -5.98
CA SER A 17 -12.00 -1.88 -6.30
C SER A 17 -11.72 -0.40 -6.60
N GLU A 18 -12.53 0.23 -7.44
CA GLU A 18 -12.52 1.69 -7.62
C GLU A 18 -13.38 2.41 -6.55
N GLU A 19 -14.25 1.66 -5.88
CA GLU A 19 -15.15 2.16 -4.84
C GLU A 19 -14.72 1.66 -3.46
N ALA A 20 -14.91 2.51 -2.44
CA ALA A 20 -14.75 2.11 -1.04
C ALA A 20 -15.76 1.03 -0.67
N GLY A 21 -15.38 0.10 0.20
CA GLY A 21 -16.28 -0.94 0.66
C GLY A 21 -15.61 -1.94 1.59
N GLU A 22 -16.38 -2.94 1.99
CA GLU A 22 -15.90 -4.04 2.81
C GLU A 22 -15.61 -5.28 1.96
N HIS A 23 -14.53 -5.99 2.30
CA HIS A 23 -14.22 -7.30 1.73
C HIS A 23 -13.63 -8.19 2.82
N HIS A 24 -13.99 -9.48 2.88
CA HIS A 24 -13.56 -10.39 3.95
C HIS A 24 -13.77 -9.86 5.39
N ASN A 25 -14.90 -9.17 5.63
CA ASN A 25 -15.28 -8.60 6.94
C ASN A 25 -14.31 -7.51 7.47
N HIS A 26 -13.66 -6.76 6.59
CA HIS A 26 -12.92 -5.56 6.96
C HIS A 26 -13.04 -4.50 5.85
N GLU A 27 -12.80 -3.23 6.18
CA GLU A 27 -12.75 -2.16 5.17
C GLU A 27 -11.56 -2.36 4.22
N MET A 28 -11.79 -2.16 2.93
CA MET A 28 -10.72 -2.21 1.94
C MET A 28 -9.78 -1.00 2.11
N VAL A 29 -8.48 -1.25 1.98
CA VAL A 29 -7.44 -0.25 2.23
C VAL A 29 -7.38 0.72 1.05
N PHE A 30 -7.51 2.02 1.32
CA PHE A 30 -7.33 3.05 0.30
C PHE A 30 -5.87 3.13 -0.17
N CYS A 31 -5.66 3.21 -1.47
CA CYS A 31 -4.35 3.28 -2.09
C CYS A 31 -4.33 4.36 -3.18
N LYS A 32 -3.41 5.31 -3.02
CA LYS A 32 -3.13 6.31 -4.04
C LYS A 32 -2.28 5.71 -5.16
N GLN A 33 -2.66 5.83 -6.43
CA GLN A 33 -1.70 5.54 -7.51
C GLN A 33 -0.59 6.58 -7.51
N LEU A 34 0.64 6.09 -7.52
CA LEU A 34 1.83 6.91 -7.58
C LEU A 34 2.42 6.89 -9.01
N PRO A 35 3.03 8.00 -9.47
CA PRO A 35 3.68 8.04 -10.77
C PRO A 35 4.76 6.96 -10.94
N ILE A 36 4.97 6.48 -12.16
CA ILE A 36 6.07 5.56 -12.46
C ILE A 36 7.39 6.18 -11.98
N GLY A 37 8.18 5.41 -11.23
CA GLY A 37 9.46 5.86 -10.67
C GLY A 37 9.35 6.61 -9.33
N HIS A 38 8.15 6.80 -8.79
CA HIS A 38 7.97 7.39 -7.47
C HIS A 38 8.67 6.57 -6.39
N VAL A 39 9.28 7.24 -5.39
CA VAL A 39 10.11 6.59 -4.36
C VAL A 39 9.32 5.58 -3.51
N GLN A 40 8.03 5.84 -3.26
CA GLN A 40 7.16 4.91 -2.52
C GLN A 40 6.78 3.65 -3.33
N LEU A 41 7.08 3.59 -4.63
CA LEU A 41 6.99 2.35 -5.41
C LEU A 41 8.22 1.46 -5.21
N LYS A 42 9.31 1.98 -4.64
CA LYS A 42 10.51 1.18 -4.33
C LYS A 42 10.26 0.33 -3.09
N PRO A 43 10.83 -0.89 -3.01
CA PRO A 43 10.77 -1.69 -1.81
C PRO A 43 11.49 -1.02 -0.64
N ILE A 44 11.15 -1.43 0.59
CA ILE A 44 11.86 -0.99 1.79
C ILE A 44 13.18 -1.76 1.88
N ILE A 45 14.26 -1.00 1.95
CA ILE A 45 15.63 -1.49 2.14
C ILE A 45 16.07 -1.13 3.57
N ASP A 46 16.74 -2.04 4.26
CA ASP A 46 17.32 -1.76 5.58
C ASP A 46 18.69 -1.06 5.48
N LEU A 47 19.34 -0.84 6.62
CA LEU A 47 20.63 -0.17 6.70
C LEU A 47 21.78 -0.99 6.09
N GLU A 48 21.62 -2.30 5.96
CA GLU A 48 22.61 -3.22 5.39
C GLU A 48 22.45 -3.34 3.87
N GLY A 49 21.38 -2.76 3.31
CA GLY A 49 21.09 -2.79 1.89
C GLY A 49 20.17 -3.94 1.48
N ASP A 50 19.63 -4.69 2.45
CA ASP A 50 18.79 -5.85 2.21
C ASP A 50 17.30 -5.49 2.13
N LEU A 51 16.54 -6.29 1.37
CA LEU A 51 15.09 -6.14 1.28
C LEU A 51 14.44 -6.51 2.61
N LYS A 52 13.87 -5.52 3.31
CA LYS A 52 13.15 -5.73 4.58
C LYS A 52 11.87 -6.57 4.37
N THR A 53 11.30 -6.51 3.16
CA THR A 53 10.03 -7.14 2.82
C THR A 53 9.87 -7.28 1.31
N ARG A 54 9.11 -8.30 0.89
CA ARG A 54 8.75 -8.53 -0.52
C ARG A 54 7.51 -7.75 -0.95
N ALA A 55 6.75 -7.20 0.00
CA ALA A 55 5.61 -6.37 -0.33
C ALA A 55 6.06 -4.96 -0.75
N PRO A 56 5.39 -4.32 -1.73
CA PRO A 56 5.68 -2.94 -2.09
C PRO A 56 5.50 -1.99 -0.89
N ARG A 57 6.33 -0.95 -0.80
CA ARG A 57 6.26 0.03 0.29
C ARG A 57 4.86 0.66 0.43
N TRP A 58 4.26 1.12 -0.67
CA TRP A 58 2.92 1.72 -0.66
C TRP A 58 1.85 0.83 -0.03
N PHE A 59 1.95 -0.50 -0.20
CA PHE A 59 0.98 -1.44 0.35
C PHE A 59 1.15 -1.55 1.87
N LEU A 60 2.39 -1.60 2.33
CA LEU A 60 2.69 -1.70 3.76
C LEU A 60 2.32 -0.44 4.51
N GLU A 61 2.63 0.73 3.95
CA GLU A 61 2.20 2.03 4.50
C GLU A 61 0.67 2.06 4.65
N ALA A 62 -0.06 1.68 3.60
CA ALA A 62 -1.51 1.69 3.64
C ALA A 62 -2.10 0.68 4.65
N VAL A 63 -1.51 -0.52 4.79
CA VAL A 63 -1.94 -1.51 5.78
C VAL A 63 -1.61 -1.10 7.21
N TRP A 64 -0.47 -0.46 7.44
CA TRP A 64 -0.07 0.00 8.78
C TRP A 64 -0.86 1.23 9.23
N ASP A 65 -1.15 2.17 8.33
CA ASP A 65 -2.00 3.32 8.62
C ASP A 65 -3.38 2.85 9.11
N GLU A 66 -3.99 1.89 8.40
CA GLU A 66 -5.27 1.27 8.79
C GLU A 66 -5.16 0.49 10.12
N ALA A 67 -4.03 -0.15 10.37
CA ALA A 67 -3.78 -0.87 11.62
C ALA A 67 -3.41 0.06 12.79
N GLY A 68 -3.20 1.36 12.56
CA GLY A 68 -2.71 2.31 13.56
C GLY A 68 -1.31 2.00 14.07
N ILE A 69 -0.45 1.42 13.23
CA ILE A 69 0.92 1.01 13.60
C ILE A 69 1.92 2.05 13.08
N ASP A 70 2.67 2.66 13.99
CA ASP A 70 3.77 3.55 13.61
C ASP A 70 4.92 2.79 12.94
N TYR A 71 5.43 3.38 11.86
CA TYR A 71 6.52 2.80 11.08
C TYR A 71 7.84 2.81 11.87
N PRO A 72 8.53 1.66 12.03
CA PRO A 72 9.90 1.65 12.53
C PRO A 72 10.82 2.19 11.42
N THR A 73 11.15 3.47 11.53
CA THR A 73 12.12 4.20 10.70
C THR A 73 13.49 3.56 10.75
#